data_AF-A0A087G2K0-F1
#
_entry.id   AF-A0A087G2K0-F1
#
_cell.length_a   1.000
_cell.length_b   1.000
_cell.length_c   1.000
_cell.angle_alpha   90.00
_cell.angle_beta   90.00
_cell.angle_gamma   90.00
#
_symmetry.space_group_name_H-M   'P 1'
#
loop_
_entity.id
_entity.type
_entity.pdbx_description
1 polymer ?
#
loop_
_entity_poly.entity_id
_entity_poly.type
_entity_poly.pdbx_seq_one_letter_code
_entity_poly.pdbx_strand_id
1 'polypeptide(L)'
;MSSSSERRGIPAAKFIQDVETYLSQSGLDFNSALSFHQERLQQYKVIEMKLLAQQRELQAKIPNIDKCLEVVATLQARKGTGE
;
A
#
# COMPACT_ATOMS: atom_id res chain seq x y z
N MET A 1 8.60 -14.77 9.04
CA MET A 1 9.73 -13.83 9.02
C MET A 1 9.72 -13.14 7.66
N SER A 2 9.07 -11.98 7.54
CA SER A 2 9.10 -11.20 6.30
C SER A 2 10.49 -10.61 6.16
N SER A 3 11.21 -10.99 5.11
CA SER A 3 12.47 -10.34 4.76
C SER A 3 12.20 -8.84 4.59
N SER A 4 13.14 -8.01 5.02
CA SER A 4 13.07 -6.54 4.97
C SER A 4 12.79 -5.96 3.56
N SER A 5 12.84 -6.82 2.54
CA SER A 5 12.75 -6.54 1.11
C SER A 5 11.31 -6.41 0.59
N GLU A 6 10.32 -6.98 1.28
CA GLU A 6 8.93 -7.06 0.80
C GLU A 6 7.95 -6.54 1.85
N ARG A 7 7.65 -5.25 1.81
CA ARG A 7 6.62 -4.65 2.65
C ARG A 7 5.30 -4.67 1.90
N ARG A 8 4.26 -5.24 2.52
CA ARG A 8 2.89 -5.32 1.97
C ARG A 8 2.80 -6.04 0.61
N GLY A 9 3.75 -6.94 0.33
CA GLY A 9 3.83 -7.65 -0.96
C GLY A 9 4.35 -6.80 -2.12
N ILE A 10 4.94 -5.64 -1.85
CA ILE A 10 5.57 -4.78 -2.87
C ILE A 10 7.06 -5.15 -2.93
N PRO A 11 7.57 -5.65 -4.08
CA PRO A 11 8.99 -5.90 -4.26
C PRO A 11 9.79 -4.59 -4.25
N ALA A 12 10.93 -4.56 -3.57
CA ALA A 12 11.84 -3.41 -3.63
C ALA A 12 12.28 -3.13 -5.08
N ALA A 13 12.12 -1.87 -5.52
CA ALA A 13 12.63 -1.42 -6.80
C ALA A 13 14.13 -1.10 -6.70
N LYS A 14 14.93 -1.65 -7.61
CA LYS A 14 16.34 -1.26 -7.74
C LYS A 14 16.44 -0.02 -8.61
N PHE A 15 17.19 0.97 -8.16
CA PHE A 15 17.53 2.13 -8.99
C PHE A 15 18.63 1.74 -9.98
N ILE A 16 18.40 2.01 -11.25
CA ILE A 16 19.39 1.80 -12.31
C ILE A 16 19.99 3.17 -12.63
N GLN A 17 21.24 3.38 -12.23
CA GLN A 17 21.95 4.63 -12.46
C GLN A 17 22.43 4.75 -13.92
N ASP A 18 22.89 3.63 -14.48
CA ASP A 18 23.40 3.54 -15.85
C ASP A 18 22.81 2.32 -16.55
N VAL A 19 22.08 2.56 -17.64
CA VAL A 19 21.33 1.51 -18.35
C VAL A 19 22.25 0.60 -19.14
N GLU A 20 23.33 1.13 -19.74
CA GLU A 20 24.28 0.36 -20.53
C GLU A 20 25.04 -0.64 -19.66
N THR A 21 25.55 -0.18 -18.52
CA THR A 21 26.21 -1.01 -17.50
C THR A 21 25.26 -2.07 -16.97
N TYR A 22 24.02 -1.70 -16.68
CA TYR A 22 23.00 -2.64 -16.21
C TYR A 22 22.73 -3.75 -17.22
N LEU A 23 22.49 -3.40 -18.49
CA LEU A 23 22.23 -4.39 -19.54
C LEU A 23 23.44 -5.31 -19.74
N SER A 24 24.64 -4.74 -19.80
CA SER A 24 25.90 -5.49 -19.93
C SER A 24 26.13 -6.48 -18.79
N GLN A 25 25.77 -6.12 -17.55
CA GLN A 25 25.90 -6.99 -16.38
C GLN A 25 24.75 -8.00 -16.24
N SER A 26 23.55 -7.66 -16.72
CA SER A 26 22.35 -8.49 -16.58
C SER A 26 22.36 -9.72 -17.49
N GLY A 27 23.12 -9.69 -18.59
CA GLY A 27 23.11 -10.73 -19.62
C GLY A 27 21.80 -10.80 -20.42
N LEU A 28 20.90 -9.82 -20.24
CA LEU A 28 19.64 -9.72 -20.97
C LEU A 28 19.82 -8.85 -22.21
N ASP A 29 19.13 -9.20 -23.30
CA ASP A 29 18.94 -8.26 -24.39
C ASP A 29 17.96 -7.14 -23.99
N PHE A 30 18.01 -6.04 -24.75
CA PHE A 30 17.20 -4.85 -24.49
C PHE A 30 15.70 -5.13 -24.36
N ASN A 31 15.12 -5.96 -25.24
CA ASN A 31 13.68 -6.21 -25.25
C ASN A 31 13.26 -7.05 -24.04
N SER A 32 14.08 -8.03 -23.67
CA SER A 32 13.85 -8.84 -22.47
C SER A 32 13.93 -8.00 -21.19
N ALA A 33 14.95 -7.14 -21.07
CA ALA A 33 15.08 -6.24 -19.93
C ALA A 33 13.90 -5.25 -19.84
N LEU A 34 13.49 -4.67 -20.98
CA LEU A 34 12.34 -3.76 -21.03
C LEU A 34 11.05 -4.47 -20.61
N SER A 35 10.79 -5.67 -21.14
CA SER A 35 9.60 -6.47 -20.81
C SER A 35 9.55 -6.79 -19.31
N PHE A 36 10.68 -7.18 -18.73
CA PHE A 36 10.81 -7.44 -17.29
C PHE A 36 10.45 -6.22 -16.43
N HIS A 37 10.93 -5.03 -16.80
CA HIS A 37 10.60 -3.80 -16.08
C HIS A 37 9.15 -3.36 -16.27
N GLN A 38 8.57 -3.59 -17.46
CA GLN A 38 7.15 -3.32 -17.72
C GLN A 38 6.24 -4.22 -16.88
N GLU A 39 6.55 -5.52 -16.77
CA GLU A 39 5.81 -6.44 -15.92
C GLU A 39 5.85 -5.99 -14.45
N ARG A 40 7.05 -5.63 -13.96
CA ARG A 40 7.23 -5.14 -12.60
C ARG A 40 6.47 -3.84 -12.34
N LEU A 41 6.46 -2.92 -13.30
CA LEU A 41 5.66 -1.70 -13.23
C LEU A 41 4.16 -2.01 -13.14
N GLN A 42 3.68 -3.00 -13.90
CA GLN A 42 2.28 -3.41 -13.85
C GLN A 42 1.90 -4.00 -12.48
N GLN A 43 2.79 -4.79 -11.88
CA GLN A 43 2.60 -5.29 -10.51
C GLN A 43 2.47 -4.14 -9.50
N TYR A 44 3.34 -3.13 -9.59
CA TYR A 44 3.25 -1.95 -8.72
C TYR A 44 1.94 -1.20 -8.86
N LYS A 45 1.46 -0.96 -10.08
CA LYS A 45 0.18 -0.29 -10.34
C LYS A 45 -1.00 -1.03 -9.71
N VAL A 46 -1.04 -2.36 -9.82
CA VAL A 46 -2.11 -3.17 -9.24
C VAL A 46 -2.11 -3.06 -7.71
N ILE A 47 -0.93 -3.12 -7.08
CA ILE A 47 -0.81 -2.99 -5.62
C ILE A 47 -1.19 -1.58 -5.17
N GLU A 48 -0.76 -0.55 -5.90
CA GLU A 48 -1.13 0.85 -5.63
C GLU A 48 -2.65 1.03 -5.66
N MET A 49 -3.32 0.54 -6.70
CA MET A 49 -4.79 0.59 -6.81
C MET A 49 -5.47 -0.09 -5.63
N LYS A 50 -4.99 -1.28 -5.23
CA LYS A 50 -5.51 -2.02 -4.07
C LYS A 50 -5.34 -1.23 -2.78
N LEU A 51 -4.16 -0.64 -2.56
CA LEU A 51 -3.87 0.15 -1.36
C LEU A 51 -4.71 1.42 -1.28
N LEU A 52 -4.93 2.11 -2.41
CA LEU A 52 -5.80 3.28 -2.48
C LEU A 52 -7.26 2.91 -2.21
N ALA A 53 -7.73 1.78 -2.74
CA ALA A 53 -9.08 1.28 -2.45
C ALA A 53 -9.25 0.97 -0.96
N GLN A 54 -8.29 0.25 -0.36
CA GLN A 54 -8.29 -0.06 1.07
C GLN A 54 -8.24 1.21 1.93
N GLN A 55 -7.43 2.21 1.54
CA GLN A 55 -7.37 3.49 2.23
C GLN A 55 -8.73 4.18 2.22
N ARG A 56 -9.41 4.25 1.07
CA ARG A 56 -10.75 4.85 0.96
C ARG A 56 -11.79 4.11 1.81
N GLU A 57 -11.76 2.78 1.79
CA GLU A 57 -12.66 1.97 2.61
C GLU A 57 -12.46 2.23 4.10
N LEU A 58 -11.20 2.30 4.55
CA LEU A 58 -10.88 2.63 5.94
C LEU A 58 -11.32 4.06 6.28
N GLN A 59 -11.05 5.04 5.42
CA GLN A 59 -11.49 6.43 5.61
C GLN A 59 -13.02 6.55 5.71
N ALA A 60 -13.77 5.78 4.90
CA ALA A 60 -15.22 5.77 4.97
C ALA A 60 -15.76 5.17 6.28
N LYS A 61 -14.99 4.31 6.96
CA LYS A 61 -15.38 3.73 8.26
C LYS A 61 -15.16 4.69 9.43
N ILE A 62 -14.19 5.60 9.34
CA ILE A 62 -13.87 6.59 10.39
C ILE A 62 -15.10 7.35 10.90
N PRO A 63 -15.92 8.03 10.06
CA PRO A 63 -17.04 8.82 10.57
C PRO A 63 -18.12 7.98 11.27
N ASN A 64 -18.30 6.72 10.86
CA ASN A 64 -19.23 5.82 11.53
C ASN A 64 -18.70 5.45 12.93
N ILE A 65 -17.41 5.14 13.04
CA ILE A 65 -16.74 4.87 14.31
C ILE A 65 -16.82 6.10 15.23
N ASP A 66 -16.55 7.30 14.72
CA ASP A 66 -16.65 8.54 15.49
C ASP A 66 -18.06 8.76 16.04
N LYS A 67 -19.09 8.54 15.22
CA LYS A 67 -20.49 8.63 15.66
C LYS A 67 -20.85 7.57 16.71
N CYS A 68 -20.35 6.35 16.56
CA CYS A 68 -20.54 5.31 17.57
C CYS A 68 -19.91 5.71 18.92
N LEU A 69 -18.72 6.31 18.89
CA LEU A 69 -18.04 6.80 20.08
C LEU A 69 -18.80 7.96 20.74
N GLU A 70 -19.35 8.89 19.96
CA GLU A 70 -20.17 10.00 20.46
C GLU A 70 -21.43 9.51 21.18
N VAL A 71 -22.11 8.50 20.63
CA VAL A 71 -23.28 7.88 21.27
C VAL A 71 -22.88 7.22 22.60
N VAL A 72 -21.77 6.47 22.62
CA VAL A 72 -21.27 5.85 23.86
C VAL A 72 -20.93 6.91 24.92
N ALA A 73 -20.27 8.00 24.53
CA ALA A 73 -19.97 9.11 25.44
C ALA A 73 -21.24 9.75 26.02
N THR A 74 -22.26 9.95 25.18
CA THR A 74 -23.56 10.49 25.60
C THR A 74 -24.26 9.57 26.61
N LEU A 75 -24.25 8.26 26.36
CA LEU A 75 -24.83 7.26 27.27
C LEU A 75 -24.08 7.20 28.61
N GLN A 76 -22.75 7.30 28.59
CA GLN A 76 -21.93 7.34 29.81
C GLN A 76 -22.20 8.60 30.64
N ALA A 77 -22.32 9.76 29.99
CA ALA A 77 -22.68 11.00 30.68
C ALA A 77 -24.05 10.90 31.35
N ARG A 78 -25.05 10.33 30.66
CA ARG A 78 -26.39 10.11 31.22
C ARG A 78 -26.40 9.14 32.41
N LYS A 79 -25.55 8.11 32.38
CA LYS A 79 -25.40 7.16 33.50
C LYS A 79 -24.78 7.83 34.75
N GLY A 80 -23.91 8.83 34.56
CA GLY A 80 -23.32 9.61 35.65
C GLY A 80 -24.29 10.63 36.27
N THR A 81 -25.33 11.05 35.54
CA THR A 81 -26.30 12.05 36.01
C THR A 81 -27.49 11.48 36.77
N GLY A 82 -27.57 10.17 37.01
CA GLY A 82 -28.53 9.59 37.96
C GLY A 82 -29.99 9.94 37.66
N GLU A 83 -30.47 9.57 36.47
CA GLU A 83 -31.87 9.20 36.22
C GLU A 83 -31.91 7.76 35.69
#